data_AF-A0A4R3AK92-F1
#
_entry.id   AF-A0A4R3AK92-F1
#
_cell.length_a   1.000
_cell.length_b   1.000
_cell.length_c   1.000
_cell.angle_alpha   90.00
_cell.angle_beta   90.00
_cell.angle_gamma   90.00
#
_symmetry.space_group_name_H-M   'P 1'
#
loop_
_entity.id
_entity.type
_entity.pdbx_description
1 polymer ?
#
loop_
_entity_poly.entity_id
_entity_poly.type
_entity_poly.pdbx_seq_one_letter_code
_entity_poly.pdbx_strand_id
1 'polypeptide(L)'
;MERNQALFWERAGNRAVRFGKWKLVSTYRNGNNVELYDIDTDRGENHNVASQNPQVVKQLEELYRKWAKENDVVNYDRIKGQSSFR
;
A
#
# COMPACT_ATOMS: atom_id res chain seq x y z
N MET A 1 19.08 4.00 -7.75
CA MET A 1 18.67 3.18 -8.91
C MET A 1 17.23 3.52 -9.20
N GLU A 2 16.91 4.07 -10.37
CA GLU A 2 15.51 4.35 -10.73
C GLU A 2 14.75 3.03 -10.90
N ARG A 3 13.73 2.83 -10.07
CA ARG A 3 12.80 1.70 -10.18
C ARG A 3 11.62 2.14 -11.04
N ASN A 4 11.69 1.83 -12.34
CA ASN A 4 10.65 2.18 -13.32
C ASN A 4 9.46 1.21 -13.33
N GLN A 5 9.50 0.13 -12.55
CA GLN A 5 8.39 -0.81 -12.39
C GLN A 5 7.90 -0.82 -10.95
N ALA A 6 6.60 -0.60 -10.77
CA ALA A 6 5.98 -0.65 -9.46
C ALA A 6 5.93 -2.08 -8.91
N LEU A 7 6.15 -2.22 -7.60
CA LEU A 7 5.92 -3.46 -6.86
C LEU A 7 4.67 -3.29 -5.99
N PHE A 8 3.90 -4.36 -5.84
CA PHE A 8 2.61 -4.34 -5.16
C PHE A 8 2.51 -5.50 -4.17
N TRP A 9 1.83 -5.27 -3.06
CA TRP A 9 1.51 -6.30 -2.08
C TRP A 9 0.08 -6.10 -1.59
N GLU A 10 -0.66 -7.20 -1.50
CA GLU A 10 -1.85 -7.32 -0.68
C GLU A 10 -1.67 -8.50 0.27
N ARG A 11 -2.04 -8.33 1.54
CA ARG A 11 -2.17 -9.44 2.47
C ARG A 11 -3.16 -9.12 3.58
N ALA A 12 -4.28 -9.84 3.59
CA ALA A 12 -5.29 -9.75 4.64
C ALA A 12 -5.73 -8.29 4.93
N GLY A 13 -6.01 -7.55 3.87
CA GLY A 13 -6.43 -6.14 3.91
C GLY A 13 -5.28 -5.14 4.01
N ASN A 14 -4.05 -5.57 4.30
CA ASN A 14 -2.88 -4.70 4.26
C ASN A 14 -2.45 -4.50 2.80
N ARG A 15 -2.06 -3.26 2.46
CA ARG A 15 -1.65 -2.88 1.11
C ARG A 15 -0.30 -2.18 1.12
N ALA A 16 0.50 -2.43 0.10
CA ALA A 16 1.70 -1.64 -0.16
C ALA A 16 1.97 -1.47 -1.67
N VAL A 17 2.55 -0.33 -2.03
CA VAL A 17 3.08 -0.05 -3.36
C VAL A 17 4.46 0.59 -3.25
N ARG A 18 5.41 0.15 -4.06
CA ARG A 18 6.70 0.83 -4.20
C ARG A 18 6.94 1.22 -5.65
N PHE A 19 7.22 2.50 -5.89
CA PHE A 19 7.56 3.04 -7.21
C PHE A 19 8.62 4.14 -7.08
N GLY A 20 9.73 4.01 -7.80
CA GLY A 20 10.92 4.82 -7.56
C GLY A 20 11.40 4.71 -6.11
N LYS A 21 11.62 5.88 -5.48
CA LYS A 21 12.00 6.01 -4.07
C LYS A 21 10.82 5.86 -3.10
N TRP A 22 9.59 6.03 -3.59
CA TRP A 22 8.41 6.09 -2.75
C TRP A 22 7.87 4.71 -2.42
N LYS A 23 7.50 4.51 -1.14
CA LYS A 23 6.71 3.37 -0.69
C LYS A 23 5.50 3.86 0.08
N LEU A 24 4.32 3.42 -0.37
CA LEU A 24 3.06 3.61 0.31
C LEU A 24 2.72 2.33 1.07
N VAL A 25 2.33 2.46 2.33
CA VAL A 25 1.83 1.35 3.15
C VAL A 25 0.50 1.77 3.76
N SER A 26 -0.41 0.81 3.91
CA SER A 26 -1.64 1.01 4.67
C SER A 26 -2.04 -0.32 5.30
N THR A 27 -2.24 -0.30 6.61
CA THR A 27 -2.51 -1.51 7.38
C THR A 27 -3.97 -1.56 7.79
N TYR A 28 -4.56 -2.75 7.67
CA TYR A 28 -5.96 -2.96 8.01
C TYR A 28 -6.25 -2.67 9.48
N ARG A 29 -5.33 -3.06 10.38
CA ARG A 29 -5.45 -2.81 11.82
C ARG A 29 -5.44 -1.32 12.18
N ASN A 30 -4.81 -0.48 11.37
CA ASN A 30 -4.80 0.97 11.53
C ASN A 30 -5.90 1.65 10.70
N GLY A 31 -7.05 1.00 10.51
CA GLY A 31 -8.18 1.57 9.78
C GLY A 31 -7.89 1.87 8.30
N ASN A 32 -6.89 1.21 7.71
CA ASN A 32 -6.38 1.50 6.37
C ASN A 32 -5.85 2.94 6.18
N ASN A 33 -5.43 3.60 7.27
CA ASN A 33 -4.68 4.86 7.19
C ASN A 33 -3.45 4.68 6.28
N VAL A 34 -3.18 5.70 5.46
CA VAL A 34 -2.07 5.68 4.51
C VAL A 34 -0.83 6.32 5.12
N GLU A 35 0.29 5.65 4.93
CA GLU A 35 1.62 6.14 5.25
C GLU A 35 2.47 6.14 3.98
N LEU A 36 3.37 7.12 3.87
CA LEU A 36 4.26 7.29 2.73
C LEU A 36 5.68 7.51 3.22
N TYR A 37 6.63 6.80 2.63
CA TYR A 37 8.05 6.86 2.97
C TYR A 37 8.91 7.06 1.74
N ASP A 38 9.98 7.83 1.90
CA ASP A 38 11.10 7.89 0.95
C ASP A 38 12.11 6.80 1.33
N ILE A 39 12.06 5.65 0.66
CA ILE A 39 12.89 4.48 1.01
C ILE A 39 14.37 4.68 0.66
N ASP A 40 14.71 5.68 -0.15
CA ASP A 40 16.11 5.96 -0.47
C ASP A 40 16.81 6.63 0.73
N THR A 41 16.09 7.46 1.49
CA THR A 41 16.63 8.16 2.68
C THR A 41 16.15 7.58 4.01
N ASP A 42 15.03 6.84 4.01
CA ASP A 42 14.39 6.25 5.19
C ASP A 42 14.00 4.79 4.93
N ARG A 43 15.01 3.93 4.75
CA ARG A 43 14.82 2.48 4.54
C ARG A 43 14.05 1.77 5.66
N GLY A 44 14.03 2.36 6.86
CA GLY A 44 13.36 1.81 8.04
C GLY A 44 11.92 2.27 8.20
N GLU A 45 11.40 3.13 7.31
CA GLU A 45 10.01 3.62 7.36
C GLU A 45 9.67 4.34 8.67
N ASN A 46 10.59 5.16 9.19
CA ASN A 46 10.44 5.83 10.47
C ASN A 46 9.72 7.18 10.35
N HIS A 47 9.70 7.79 9.16
CA HIS A 47 9.20 9.15 8.95
C HIS A 47 8.08 9.16 7.90
N ASN A 48 6.83 9.12 8.37
CA ASN A 48 5.67 9.24 7.50
C ASN A 48 5.56 10.67 6.94
N VAL A 49 5.67 10.80 5.60
CA VAL A 49 5.59 12.07 4.87
C VAL A 49 4.35 12.19 3.98
N ALA A 50 3.30 11.38 4.24
CA ALA A 50 2.09 11.34 3.42
C ALA A 50 1.37 12.70 3.34
N SER A 51 1.20 13.39 4.47
CA SER A 51 0.53 14.70 4.54
C SER A 51 1.27 15.80 3.76
N GLN A 52 2.59 15.65 3.61
CA GLN A 52 3.45 16.59 2.89
C GLN A 52 3.49 16.32 1.38
N ASN A 53 3.10 15.12 0.95
CA ASN A 53 3.20 14.68 -0.45
C ASN A 53 1.88 14.07 -0.97
N PRO A 54 0.74 14.79 -0.91
CA PRO A 54 -0.58 14.24 -1.25
C PRO A 54 -0.70 13.79 -2.71
N GLN A 55 0.04 14.42 -3.63
CA GLN A 55 0.04 14.01 -5.04
C GLN A 55 0.71 12.65 -5.25
N VAL A 56 1.80 12.38 -4.52
CA VAL A 56 2.49 11.07 -4.56
C VAL A 56 1.60 9.98 -3.97
N VAL A 57 0.91 10.29 -2.87
CA VAL A 57 -0.09 9.38 -2.27
C VAL A 57 -1.14 9.02 -3.32
N LYS A 58 -1.76 10.02 -3.95
CA LYS A 58 -2.78 9.81 -4.98
C LYS A 58 -2.27 8.92 -6.12
N GLN A 59 -1.08 9.21 -6.65
CA GLN A 59 -0.47 8.44 -7.73
C GLN A 59 -0.26 6.96 -7.33
N LEU A 60 0.33 6.70 -6.16
CA LEU A 60 0.60 5.34 -5.70
C LEU A 60 -0.69 4.57 -5.39
N GLU A 61 -1.69 5.24 -4.85
CA GLU A 61 -3.00 4.62 -4.65
C GLU A 61 -3.69 4.26 -5.98
N GLU A 62 -3.57 5.10 -7.01
CA GLU A 62 -4.10 4.80 -8.35
C GLU A 62 -3.40 3.59 -8.96
N LEU A 63 -2.07 3.51 -8.83
CA LEU A 63 -1.30 2.33 -9.24
C LEU A 63 -1.76 1.07 -8.48
N TYR A 64 -1.93 1.18 -7.15
CA TYR A 64 -2.44 0.06 -6.34
C TYR A 64 -3.81 -0.40 -6.83
N ARG A 65 -4.76 0.52 -6.98
CA ARG A 65 -6.14 0.21 -7.37
C ARG A 65 -6.21 -0.48 -8.72
N LYS A 66 -5.37 -0.03 -9.68
CA LYS A 66 -5.26 -0.67 -10.99
C LYS A 66 -4.76 -2.11 -10.86
N TRP A 67 -3.61 -2.30 -10.20
CA TRP A 67 -3.03 -3.63 -10.00
C TRP A 67 -3.98 -4.57 -9.25
N ALA A 68 -4.61 -4.08 -8.17
CA ALA A 68 -5.54 -4.84 -7.36
C ALA A 68 -6.73 -5.35 -8.18
N LYS A 69 -7.28 -4.51 -9.07
CA LYS A 69 -8.34 -4.89 -10.01
C LYS A 69 -7.89 -5.95 -11.02
N GLU A 70 -6.67 -5.82 -11.55
CA GLU A 70 -6.09 -6.77 -12.52
C GLU A 70 -5.75 -8.13 -11.89
N ASN A 71 -5.63 -8.21 -10.58
CA ASN A 71 -5.24 -9.42 -9.83
C ASN A 71 -6.37 -9.93 -8.92
N ASP A 72 -7.62 -9.51 -9.18
CA ASP A 72 -8.81 -9.97 -8.45
C ASP A 72 -8.70 -9.85 -6.92
N VAL A 73 -8.00 -8.82 -6.43
CA VAL A 73 -7.91 -8.52 -5.00
C VAL A 73 -9.30 -8.19 -4.49
N VAL A 74 -9.77 -8.98 -3.54
CA VAL A 74 -11.10 -8.81 -2.93
C VAL A 74 -11.04 -7.93 -1.69
N ASN A 75 -12.16 -7.28 -1.37
CA ASN A 75 -12.30 -6.58 -0.10
C ASN A 75 -12.21 -7.57 1.07
N TYR A 76 -11.21 -7.38 1.93
CA TYR A 76 -10.94 -8.24 3.07
C TYR A 76 -12.13 -8.37 4.04
N ASP A 77 -12.95 -7.32 4.20
CA ASP A 77 -14.15 -7.39 5.04
C ASP A 77 -15.17 -8.43 4.58
N ARG A 78 -15.20 -8.75 3.28
CA ARG A 78 -16.11 -9.76 2.72
C ARG A 78 -15.68 -11.19 3.05
N ILE A 79 -14.38 -11.40 3.29
CA ILE A 79 -13.79 -12.73 3.47
C ILE A 79 -13.30 -12.99 4.90
N LYS A 80 -13.03 -11.97 5.71
CA LYS A 80 -12.56 -12.12 7.10
C LYS A 80 -13.54 -12.88 8.01
N GLY A 81 -14.83 -12.82 7.70
CA GLY A 81 -15.92 -13.46 8.46
C GLY A 81 -16.34 -14.84 7.97
N GLN A 82 -15.76 -15.35 6.87
CA GLN A 82 -16.05 -16.70 6.36
C GLN A 82 -15.13 -17.77 6.94
N SER A 83 -14.12 -17.38 7.74
CA SER A 83 -13.26 -18.30 8.48
C SER A 83 -13.96 -18.82 9.73
N SER A 84 -15.02 -19.59 9.53
CA SER A 84 -15.53 -20.55 10.52
C SER A 84 -14.71 -21.83 10.44
N PHE A 85 -13.41 -21.73 10.71
CA PHE A 85 -12.60 -22.90 11.08
C PHE A 85 -12.38 -22.80 12.59
N ARG A 86 -13.36 -23.32 13.32
CA ARG A 86 -13.15 -23.96 14.62
C ARG A 86 -13.22 -25.46 14.37
#